data_AF-A0A662J740-F1
#
_entry.id   AF-A0A662J740-F1
#
_cell.length_a   1.000
_cell.length_b   1.000
_cell.length_c   1.000
_cell.angle_alpha   90.00
_cell.angle_beta   90.00
_cell.angle_gamma   90.00
#
_symmetry.space_group_name_H-M   'P 1'
#
loop_
_entity.id
_entity.type
_entity.pdbx_description
1 polymer ?
#
loop_
_entity_poly.entity_id
_entity_poly.type
_entity_poly.pdbx_seq_one_letter_code
_entity_poly.pdbx_strand_id
1 'polypeptide(L)'
;KYGGTTLKFSKPLFHGLEFDRLGWVLMLTVEHGGVKVVHSSDLQGPVIEDYAELIIAERPDILILDGPPTYLFGYTLNRINLARSIENAKRIVEESGARVIIYDHHLLRDKLYRKRLEDLYASVPPTKLMTAAEWLGEQPLILKIALEEEASRGRARAS
;
A
#
# COMPACT_ATOMS: atom_id res chain seq x y z
N LYS A 1 -26.00 -8.80 -0.03
CA LYS A 1 -25.72 -10.03 0.73
C LYS A 1 -26.19 -11.23 -0.10
N TYR A 2 -25.38 -12.26 -0.26
CA TYR A 2 -25.72 -13.47 -1.01
C TYR A 2 -24.91 -14.66 -0.46
N GLY A 3 -25.55 -15.81 -0.22
CA GLY A 3 -24.85 -17.03 0.22
C GLY A 3 -24.00 -16.89 1.49
N GLY A 4 -24.44 -16.06 2.45
CA GLY A 4 -23.66 -15.76 3.66
C GLY A 4 -22.56 -14.70 3.48
N THR A 5 -22.29 -14.27 2.24
CA THR A 5 -21.34 -13.19 1.93
C THR A 5 -22.04 -11.83 1.95
N THR A 6 -21.44 -10.87 2.64
CA THR A 6 -21.83 -9.46 2.61
C THR A 6 -20.79 -8.69 1.79
N LEU A 7 -21.27 -7.85 0.87
CA LEU A 7 -20.45 -6.90 0.13
C LEU A 7 -20.90 -5.50 0.54
N LYS A 8 -19.96 -4.62 0.85
CA LYS A 8 -20.19 -3.21 1.15
C LYS A 8 -19.21 -2.38 0.32
N PHE A 9 -19.72 -1.33 -0.29
CA PHE A 9 -18.90 -0.37 -1.02
C PHE A 9 -18.85 0.94 -0.24
N SER A 10 -17.72 1.64 -0.29
CA SER A 10 -17.63 3.02 0.18
C SER A 10 -18.43 3.95 -0.73
N LYS A 11 -18.53 5.22 -0.32
CA LYS A 11 -18.78 6.30 -1.29
C LYS A 11 -17.59 6.39 -2.26
N PRO A 12 -17.77 6.99 -3.45
CA PRO A 12 -16.63 7.32 -4.31
C PRO A 12 -15.57 8.12 -3.55
N LEU A 13 -14.34 7.64 -3.60
CA LEU A 13 -13.14 8.26 -3.02
C LEU A 13 -12.27 8.80 -4.15
N PHE A 14 -11.54 9.89 -3.95
CA PHE A 14 -10.59 10.41 -4.94
C PHE A 14 -9.45 9.41 -5.17
N HIS A 15 -9.09 9.20 -6.42
CA HIS A 15 -7.88 8.45 -6.77
C HIS A 15 -6.63 9.32 -6.57
N GLY A 16 -6.22 9.52 -5.31
CA GLY A 16 -5.13 10.41 -4.91
C GLY A 16 -5.62 11.64 -4.14
N LEU A 17 -5.05 12.81 -4.40
CA LEU A 17 -5.42 14.05 -3.72
C LEU A 17 -6.81 14.54 -4.14
N GLU A 18 -7.45 15.31 -3.25
CA GLU A 18 -8.72 15.95 -3.57
C GLU A 18 -8.58 16.85 -4.80
N PHE A 19 -9.61 16.82 -5.66
CA PHE A 19 -9.69 17.60 -6.90
C PHE A 19 -8.64 17.27 -7.96
N ASP A 20 -7.86 16.20 -7.78
CA ASP A 20 -7.07 15.65 -8.88
C ASP A 20 -8.00 15.03 -9.94
N ARG A 21 -7.65 15.16 -11.22
CA ARG A 21 -8.50 14.72 -12.35
C ARG A 21 -8.39 13.22 -12.64
N LEU A 22 -7.87 12.45 -11.69
CA LEU A 22 -7.57 11.03 -11.82
C LEU A 22 -8.79 10.12 -11.66
N GLY A 23 -9.92 10.67 -11.20
CA GLY A 23 -11.18 9.96 -11.06
C GLY A 23 -11.42 9.43 -9.65
N TRP A 24 -12.18 8.33 -9.57
CA TRP A 24 -12.74 7.85 -8.32
C TRP A 24 -12.50 6.35 -8.13
N VAL A 25 -12.35 5.94 -6.87
CA VAL A 25 -12.21 4.57 -6.42
C VAL A 25 -13.35 4.21 -5.48
N LEU A 26 -13.79 2.95 -5.52
CA LEU A 26 -14.69 2.38 -4.54
C LEU A 26 -13.92 1.35 -3.72
N MET A 27 -13.81 1.60 -2.41
CA MET A 27 -13.33 0.60 -1.48
C MET A 27 -14.39 -0.49 -1.33
N LEU A 28 -13.96 -1.75 -1.36
CA LEU A 28 -14.80 -2.92 -1.22
C LEU A 28 -14.50 -3.63 0.10
N THR A 29 -15.52 -3.81 0.93
CA THR A 29 -15.49 -4.71 2.08
C THR A 29 -16.25 -5.98 1.75
N VAL A 30 -15.61 -7.13 1.92
CA VAL A 30 -16.19 -8.47 1.78
C VAL A 30 -16.16 -9.16 3.14
N GLU A 31 -17.31 -9.62 3.61
CA GLU A 31 -17.43 -10.39 4.84
C GLU A 31 -18.07 -11.74 4.57
N HIS A 32 -17.39 -12.83 4.99
CA HIS A 32 -17.90 -14.18 4.88
C HIS A 32 -17.33 -15.05 6.00
N GLY A 33 -18.17 -15.86 6.66
CA GLY A 33 -17.71 -16.81 7.69
C GLY A 33 -17.01 -16.15 8.88
N GLY A 34 -17.35 -14.90 9.20
CA GLY A 34 -16.72 -14.13 10.28
C GLY A 34 -15.35 -13.53 9.93
N VAL A 35 -14.89 -13.66 8.68
CA VAL A 35 -13.67 -13.02 8.18
C VAL A 35 -14.06 -11.81 7.33
N LYS A 36 -13.38 -10.69 7.56
CA LYS A 36 -13.55 -9.44 6.81
C LYS A 36 -12.30 -9.09 6.02
N VAL A 37 -12.47 -8.92 4.72
CA VAL A 37 -11.44 -8.45 3.80
C VAL A 37 -11.82 -7.08 3.28
N VAL A 38 -10.88 -6.12 3.31
CA VAL A 38 -11.05 -4.80 2.73
C VAL A 38 -10.05 -4.62 1.59
N HIS A 39 -10.54 -4.15 0.45
CA HIS A 39 -9.72 -3.72 -0.67
C HIS A 39 -9.94 -2.22 -0.88
N SER A 40 -8.97 -1.40 -0.48
CA SER A 40 -9.06 0.06 -0.57
C SER A 40 -8.48 0.64 -1.85
N SER A 41 -7.57 -0.10 -2.50
CA SER A 41 -6.79 0.34 -3.66
C SER A 41 -7.69 0.84 -4.80
N ASP A 42 -7.36 1.94 -5.49
CA ASP A 42 -6.07 2.67 -5.50
C ASP A 42 -6.20 4.09 -4.90
N LEU A 43 -5.71 4.35 -3.68
CA LEU A 43 -5.80 5.66 -3.00
C LEU A 43 -4.49 6.47 -2.99
N GLN A 44 -3.48 6.00 -3.71
CA GLN A 44 -2.12 6.52 -3.77
C GLN A 44 -1.41 6.57 -2.41
N GLY A 45 -1.47 5.47 -1.64
CA GLY A 45 -0.80 5.42 -0.33
C GLY A 45 -1.58 6.14 0.77
N PRO A 46 -2.91 5.92 0.83
CA PRO A 46 -3.92 6.89 1.27
C PRO A 46 -3.36 8.20 1.80
N VAL A 47 -3.19 9.17 0.90
CA VAL A 47 -2.63 10.49 1.25
C VAL A 47 -3.62 11.36 2.03
N ILE A 48 -4.92 11.11 1.87
CA ILE A 48 -6.02 11.80 2.55
C ILE A 48 -6.30 11.10 3.88
N GLU A 49 -6.22 11.84 4.98
CA GLU A 49 -6.36 11.33 6.36
C GLU A 49 -7.74 10.70 6.60
N ASP A 50 -8.82 11.29 6.08
CA ASP A 50 -10.17 10.72 6.18
C ASP A 50 -10.27 9.31 5.55
N TYR A 51 -9.43 9.00 4.57
CA TYR A 51 -9.44 7.66 3.95
C TYR A 51 -8.75 6.64 4.84
N ALA A 52 -7.71 7.05 5.56
CA ALA A 52 -7.13 6.23 6.61
C ALA A 52 -8.15 5.95 7.72
N GLU A 53 -8.90 6.95 8.16
CA GLU A 53 -9.99 6.77 9.15
C GLU A 53 -11.05 5.79 8.65
N LEU A 54 -11.48 5.89 7.40
CA LEU A 54 -12.44 4.96 6.81
C LEU A 54 -11.92 3.52 6.82
N ILE A 55 -10.65 3.30 6.43
CA ILE A 55 -10.03 1.97 6.44
C ILE A 55 -9.93 1.42 7.86
N ILE A 56 -9.50 2.25 8.83
CA ILE A 56 -9.38 1.87 10.24
C ILE A 56 -10.76 1.47 10.80
N ALA A 57 -11.79 2.27 10.52
CA ALA A 57 -13.15 2.05 10.99
C ALA A 57 -13.80 0.77 10.41
N GLU A 58 -13.39 0.30 9.22
CA GLU A 58 -13.88 -0.97 8.68
C GLU A 58 -13.45 -2.18 9.54
N ARG A 59 -12.35 -2.07 10.30
CA ARG A 59 -11.77 -3.15 11.11
C ARG A 59 -11.60 -4.47 10.34
N PRO A 60 -10.79 -4.51 9.26
CA PRO A 60 -10.54 -5.73 8.49
C PRO A 60 -9.70 -6.76 9.26
N ASP A 61 -9.86 -8.03 8.93
CA ASP A 61 -8.89 -9.08 9.27
C ASP A 61 -7.72 -9.09 8.28
N ILE A 62 -8.04 -8.85 7.00
CA ILE A 62 -7.09 -8.78 5.88
C ILE A 62 -7.36 -7.48 5.10
N LEU A 63 -6.30 -6.73 4.82
CA LEU A 63 -6.38 -5.49 4.06
C LEU A 63 -5.52 -5.58 2.79
N ILE A 64 -6.08 -5.17 1.67
CA ILE A 64 -5.36 -4.92 0.42
C ILE A 64 -5.28 -3.40 0.25
N LEU A 65 -4.06 -2.87 0.37
CA LEU A 65 -3.72 -1.46 0.42
C LEU A 65 -2.70 -1.14 -0.69
N ASP A 66 -2.81 0.01 -1.31
CA ASP A 66 -1.76 0.52 -2.20
C ASP A 66 -0.87 1.54 -1.50
N GLY A 67 0.39 1.60 -1.95
CA GLY A 67 1.31 2.64 -1.50
C GLY A 67 1.35 3.87 -2.39
N PRO A 68 2.08 4.92 -1.98
CA PRO A 68 2.21 6.13 -2.78
C PRO A 68 3.02 5.85 -4.05
N PRO A 69 2.77 6.58 -5.17
CA PRO A 69 3.53 6.46 -6.42
C PRO A 69 4.93 7.07 -6.28
N THR A 70 5.81 6.41 -5.53
CA THR A 70 7.12 6.96 -5.17
C THR A 70 8.08 7.15 -6.34
N TYR A 71 7.84 6.48 -7.48
CA TYR A 71 8.54 6.76 -8.74
C TYR A 71 8.26 8.17 -9.29
N LEU A 72 7.19 8.83 -8.83
CA LEU A 72 6.86 10.23 -9.14
C LEU A 72 7.38 11.21 -8.08
N PHE A 73 8.19 10.75 -7.12
CA PHE A 73 8.72 11.60 -6.07
C PHE A 73 9.66 12.68 -6.63
N GLY A 74 9.35 13.94 -6.31
CA GLY A 74 10.03 15.11 -6.86
C GLY A 74 9.41 15.65 -8.15
N TYR A 75 8.37 14.98 -8.66
CA TYR A 75 7.54 15.48 -9.76
C TYR A 75 6.14 15.81 -9.23
N THR A 76 5.18 14.88 -9.35
CA THR A 76 3.81 15.07 -8.86
C THR A 76 3.65 14.68 -7.39
N LEU A 77 4.45 13.74 -6.88
CA LEU A 77 4.48 13.41 -5.46
C LEU A 77 5.55 14.26 -4.75
N ASN A 78 5.10 15.13 -3.83
CA ASN A 78 5.98 15.97 -3.02
C ASN A 78 6.29 15.34 -1.65
N ARG A 79 7.24 15.96 -0.93
CA ARG A 79 7.68 15.49 0.41
C ARG A 79 6.57 15.48 1.45
N ILE A 80 5.67 16.46 1.43
CA ILE A 80 4.56 16.57 2.39
C ILE A 80 3.59 15.41 2.18
N ASN A 81 3.21 15.14 0.93
CA ASN A 81 2.27 14.07 0.59
C ASN A 81 2.86 12.68 0.83
N LEU A 82 4.16 12.48 0.55
CA LEU A 82 4.84 11.24 0.92
C LEU A 82 4.84 11.04 2.44
N ALA A 83 5.16 12.07 3.22
CA ALA A 83 5.16 11.98 4.67
C ALA A 83 3.76 11.67 5.23
N ARG A 84 2.71 12.32 4.71
CA ARG A 84 1.31 12.00 5.05
C ARG A 84 0.94 10.57 4.74
N SER A 85 1.32 10.08 3.55
CA SER A 85 1.07 8.69 3.13
C SER A 85 1.74 7.69 4.08
N ILE A 86 2.97 7.97 4.53
CA ILE A 86 3.69 7.15 5.51
C ILE A 86 2.97 7.16 6.86
N GLU A 87 2.59 8.34 7.37
CA GLU A 87 1.92 8.47 8.66
C GLU A 87 0.55 7.77 8.66
N ASN A 88 -0.24 7.99 7.61
CA ASN A 88 -1.53 7.32 7.43
C ASN A 88 -1.38 5.80 7.34
N ALA A 89 -0.37 5.31 6.61
CA ALA A 89 -0.08 3.88 6.56
C ALA A 89 0.32 3.31 7.92
N LYS A 90 1.13 4.03 8.72
CA LYS A 90 1.46 3.63 10.09
C LYS A 90 0.22 3.51 10.96
N ARG A 91 -0.65 4.51 10.93
CA ARG A 91 -1.94 4.51 11.63
C ARG A 91 -2.84 3.35 11.20
N ILE A 92 -2.98 3.11 9.90
CA ILE A 92 -3.74 1.97 9.38
C ILE A 92 -3.18 0.65 9.92
N VAL A 93 -1.86 0.48 9.89
CA VAL A 93 -1.22 -0.73 10.40
C VAL A 93 -1.46 -0.91 11.90
N GLU A 94 -1.38 0.15 12.69
CA GLU A 94 -1.53 0.10 14.14
C GLU A 94 -2.99 -0.08 14.58
N GLU A 95 -3.90 0.69 14.00
CA GLU A 95 -5.25 0.91 14.52
C GLU A 95 -6.32 0.03 13.86
N SER A 96 -6.13 -0.44 12.61
CA SER A 96 -7.17 -1.15 11.86
C SER A 96 -7.54 -2.54 12.40
N GLY A 97 -6.66 -3.16 13.18
CA GLY A 97 -6.81 -4.55 13.63
C GLY A 97 -6.51 -5.61 12.57
N ALA A 98 -6.09 -5.20 11.36
CA ALA A 98 -5.67 -6.13 10.31
C ALA A 98 -4.50 -7.00 10.79
N ARG A 99 -4.59 -8.30 10.55
CA ARG A 99 -3.50 -9.25 10.82
C ARG A 99 -2.50 -9.30 9.69
N VAL A 100 -2.99 -9.13 8.46
CA VAL A 100 -2.23 -9.15 7.22
C VAL A 100 -2.64 -7.97 6.38
N ILE A 101 -1.65 -7.21 5.90
CA ILE A 101 -1.81 -6.08 4.99
C ILE A 101 -0.95 -6.35 3.77
N ILE A 102 -1.61 -6.58 2.64
CA ILE A 102 -0.98 -6.67 1.33
C ILE A 102 -0.80 -5.25 0.79
N TYR A 103 0.44 -4.78 0.72
CA TYR A 103 0.81 -3.40 0.38
C TYR A 103 1.53 -3.33 -0.97
N ASP A 104 0.83 -2.88 -2.01
CA ASP A 104 1.19 -3.15 -3.41
C ASP A 104 0.90 -1.97 -4.39
N HIS A 105 0.63 -2.29 -5.66
CA HIS A 105 0.15 -1.46 -6.77
C HIS A 105 1.15 -0.42 -7.32
N HIS A 106 1.37 0.68 -6.59
CA HIS A 106 2.29 1.73 -7.03
C HIS A 106 3.72 1.51 -6.53
N LEU A 107 3.88 0.88 -5.38
CA LEU A 107 5.19 0.63 -4.75
C LEU A 107 6.12 -0.16 -5.66
N LEU A 108 5.57 -1.19 -6.31
CA LEU A 108 6.36 -2.14 -7.10
C LEU A 108 6.84 -1.58 -8.45
N ARG A 109 6.58 -0.30 -8.70
CA ARG A 109 7.07 0.44 -9.88
C ARG A 109 8.36 1.22 -9.59
N ASP A 110 8.76 1.35 -8.33
CA ASP A 110 9.95 2.11 -7.92
C ASP A 110 10.95 1.21 -7.20
N LYS A 111 12.15 0.98 -7.77
CA LYS A 111 13.19 0.20 -7.10
C LYS A 111 13.66 0.76 -5.76
N LEU A 112 13.37 2.03 -5.47
CA LEU A 112 13.72 2.70 -4.22
C LEU A 112 12.55 2.72 -3.22
N TYR A 113 11.40 2.10 -3.51
CA TYR A 113 10.21 2.20 -2.64
C TYR A 113 10.52 1.79 -1.18
N ARG A 114 11.30 0.71 -0.99
CA ARG A 114 11.71 0.23 0.33
C ARG A 114 12.48 1.27 1.12
N LYS A 115 13.40 1.98 0.46
CA LYS A 115 14.19 3.06 1.07
C LYS A 115 13.32 4.28 1.37
N ARG A 116 12.42 4.65 0.46
CA ARG A 116 11.56 5.83 0.64
C ARG A 116 10.53 5.65 1.74
N LEU A 117 10.13 4.41 2.00
CA LEU A 117 9.17 4.02 3.03
C LEU A 117 9.86 3.30 4.19
N GLU A 118 11.17 3.50 4.37
CA GLU A 118 11.96 2.79 5.38
C GLU A 118 11.39 2.98 6.79
N ASP A 119 10.89 4.18 7.09
CA ASP A 119 10.28 4.53 8.37
C ASP A 119 9.00 3.72 8.66
N LEU A 120 8.20 3.42 7.62
CA LEU A 120 7.03 2.54 7.75
C LEU A 120 7.45 1.07 7.89
N TYR A 121 8.36 0.60 7.04
CA TYR A 121 8.79 -0.81 7.07
C TYR A 121 9.58 -1.15 8.34
N ALA A 122 10.30 -0.19 8.92
CA ALA A 122 11.02 -0.39 10.17
C ALA A 122 10.08 -0.43 11.40
N SER A 123 8.90 0.21 11.32
CA SER A 123 7.94 0.26 12.42
C SER A 123 6.95 -0.91 12.44
N VAL A 124 7.02 -1.83 11.48
CA VAL A 124 6.01 -2.89 11.29
C VAL A 124 6.70 -4.24 11.05
N PRO A 125 6.25 -5.33 11.71
CA PRO A 125 6.80 -6.65 11.43
C PRO A 125 6.50 -7.08 9.97
N PRO A 126 7.47 -7.70 9.26
CA PRO A 126 7.27 -8.16 7.89
C PRO A 126 6.13 -9.15 7.70
N THR A 127 5.70 -9.82 8.78
CA THR A 127 4.54 -10.73 8.78
C THR A 127 3.20 -10.01 8.75
N LYS A 128 3.17 -8.70 9.02
CA LYS A 128 1.94 -7.89 9.07
C LYS A 128 1.78 -7.02 7.82
N LEU A 129 2.86 -6.44 7.29
CA LEU A 129 2.84 -5.57 6.11
C LEU A 129 3.82 -6.11 5.07
N MET A 130 3.29 -6.58 3.94
CA MET A 130 4.09 -7.19 2.88
C MET A 130 3.42 -7.06 1.52
N THR A 131 4.15 -7.30 0.45
CA THR A 131 3.61 -7.33 -0.92
C THR A 131 2.90 -8.67 -1.21
N ALA A 132 2.14 -8.75 -2.30
CA ALA A 132 1.54 -10.03 -2.70
C ALA A 132 2.61 -11.09 -3.02
N ALA A 133 3.75 -10.68 -3.60
CA ALA A 133 4.88 -11.57 -3.85
C ALA A 133 5.44 -12.15 -2.55
N GLU A 134 5.67 -11.31 -1.54
CA GLU A 134 6.22 -11.76 -0.26
C GLU A 134 5.27 -12.66 0.52
N TRP A 135 3.96 -12.40 0.43
CA TRP A 135 2.96 -13.30 0.99
C TRP A 135 3.03 -14.71 0.39
N LEU A 136 3.40 -14.81 -0.89
CA LEU A 136 3.63 -16.08 -1.60
C LEU A 136 5.05 -16.66 -1.36
N GLY A 137 5.87 -16.02 -0.54
CA GLY A 137 7.25 -16.42 -0.30
C GLY A 137 8.23 -16.03 -1.42
N GLU A 138 7.82 -15.13 -2.31
CA GLU A 138 8.63 -14.61 -3.41
C GLU A 138 9.18 -13.21 -3.12
N GLN A 139 10.29 -12.87 -3.77
CA GLN A 139 10.82 -11.51 -3.73
C GLN A 139 10.10 -10.65 -4.80
N PRO A 140 9.73 -9.39 -4.50
CA PRO A 140 9.20 -8.48 -5.51
C PRO A 140 10.15 -8.31 -6.69
N LEU A 141 9.65 -8.46 -7.92
CA LEU A 141 10.45 -8.42 -9.15
C LEU A 141 11.31 -7.16 -9.26
N ILE A 142 10.75 -6.00 -8.91
CA ILE A 142 11.47 -4.72 -8.98
C ILE A 142 12.71 -4.70 -8.07
N LEU A 143 12.66 -5.36 -6.91
CA LEU A 143 13.78 -5.46 -5.98
C LEU A 143 14.81 -6.47 -6.49
N LYS A 144 14.35 -7.59 -7.08
CA LYS A 144 15.24 -8.56 -7.72
C LYS A 144 16.08 -7.91 -8.83
N ILE A 145 15.42 -7.18 -9.74
CA ILE A 145 16.10 -6.46 -10.83
C ILE A 145 17.08 -5.43 -10.29
N ALA A 146 16.70 -4.67 -9.25
CA ALA A 146 17.57 -3.66 -8.66
C ALA A 146 18.88 -4.26 -8.10
N LEU A 147 18.79 -5.41 -7.43
CA LEU A 147 19.96 -6.12 -6.89
C LEU A 147 20.88 -6.63 -8.01
N GLU A 148 20.30 -7.16 -9.10
CA GLU A 148 21.07 -7.62 -10.27
C GLU A 148 21.80 -6.45 -10.96
N GLU A 149 21.14 -5.29 -11.09
CA GLU A 149 21.75 -4.06 -11.61
C GLU A 149 22.91 -3.58 -10.73
N GLU A 150 22.76 -3.57 -9.42
CA GLU A 150 23.82 -3.17 -8.49
C GLU A 150 25.03 -4.13 -8.56
N ALA A 151 24.77 -5.44 -8.60
CA ALA A 151 25.82 -6.45 -8.74
C ALA A 151 26.59 -6.32 -10.06
N SER A 152 25.91 -6.04 -11.17
CA SER A 152 26.57 -5.80 -12.47
C SER A 152 27.44 -4.55 -12.48
N ARG A 153 26.97 -3.44 -11.89
CA ARG A 153 27.75 -2.19 -11.76
C ARG A 153 28.97 -2.35 -10.85
N GLY A 154 28.84 -3.12 -9.76
CA GLY A 154 29.95 -3.42 -8.86
C GLY A 154 31.09 -4.16 -9.57
N ARG A 155 30.75 -5.15 -10.39
CA ARG A 155 31.73 -5.90 -11.20
C ARG A 155 32.45 -5.01 -12.22
N ALA A 156 31.73 -4.15 -12.92
CA ALA A 156 32.32 -3.22 -13.91
C ALA A 156 33.24 -2.15 -13.29
N ARG A 157 33.09 -1.83 -12.01
CA ARG A 157 33.98 -0.90 -11.30
C ARG A 157 35.22 -1.56 -10.69
N ALA A 158 35.21 -2.89 -10.54
CA ALA A 158 36.31 -3.67 -10.00
C ALA A 158 37.25 -4.24 -11.07
N SER A 159 36.85 -4.14 -12.35
CA SER A 159 37.64 -4.45 -13.55
C SER A 159 38.31 -3.20 -14.12
#